data_AF-A0A1C0U6L1-F1
#
_entry.id   AF-A0A1C0U6L1-F1
#
_cell.length_a   1.000
_cell.length_b   1.000
_cell.length_c   1.000
_cell.angle_alpha   90.00
_cell.angle_beta   90.00
_cell.angle_gamma   90.00
#
_symmetry.space_group_name_H-M   'P 1'
#
loop_
_entity.id
_entity.type
_entity.pdbx_description
1 polymer ?
#
loop_
_entity_poly.entity_id
_entity_poly.type
_entity_poly.pdbx_seq_one_letter_code
_entity_poly.pdbx_strand_id
1 'polypeptide(L)' 'MKPQKIAIFSLIVICVTLLLFTWITRGSLCKLHIKRGNTEVAVIMAYESNNR' A
#
# COMPACT_ATOMS: atom_id res chain seq x y z
N MET A 1 -6.67 -18.41 -34.27
CA MET A 1 -6.30 -17.22 -33.48
C MET A 1 -5.15 -17.63 -32.56
N LYS A 2 -3.96 -17.04 -32.71
CA LYS A 2 -2.70 -17.58 -32.17
C LYS A 2 -2.69 -17.47 -30.63
N PRO A 3 -2.52 -18.57 -29.87
CA PRO A 3 -2.67 -18.57 -28.40
C PRO A 3 -1.67 -17.64 -27.68
N GLN A 4 -0.57 -17.29 -28.35
CA GLN A 4 0.46 -16.38 -27.86
C GLN A 4 -0.08 -14.97 -27.53
N LYS A 5 -1.03 -14.45 -28.32
CA LYS A 5 -1.59 -13.11 -28.04
C LYS A 5 -2.38 -13.08 -26.73
N ILE A 6 -3.06 -14.18 -26.39
CA ILE A 6 -3.88 -14.28 -25.17
C ILE A 6 -2.95 -14.39 -23.95
N ALA A 7 -1.89 -15.18 -24.04
CA ALA A 7 -0.90 -15.30 -22.97
C ALA A 7 -0.21 -13.96 -22.68
N ILE A 8 0.21 -13.23 -23.71
CA ILE A 8 0.82 -11.90 -23.56
C ILE A 8 -0.17 -10.90 -22.95
N PHE A 9 -1.43 -10.91 -23.42
CA PHE A 9 -2.45 -10.03 -22.89
C PHE A 9 -2.73 -10.31 -21.40
N SER A 10 -2.85 -11.58 -21.03
CA SER A 10 -3.02 -11.99 -19.62
C SER A 10 -1.83 -11.55 -18.75
N LEU A 11 -0.60 -11.75 -19.22
CA LEU A 11 0.61 -11.34 -18.52
C LEU A 11 0.64 -9.82 -18.30
N ILE A 12 0.27 -9.03 -19.32
CA ILE A 12 0.21 -7.57 -19.21
C ILE A 12 -0.83 -7.16 -18.17
N VAL A 13 -2.04 -7.73 -18.20
CA VAL A 13 -3.10 -7.43 -17.24
C VAL A 13 -2.66 -7.74 -15.81
N ILE A 14 -2.04 -8.90 -15.58
CA ILE A 14 -1.52 -9.29 -14.27
C ILE A 14 -0.42 -8.33 -13.83
N CYS A 15 0.54 -8.03 -14.70
CA CYS A 15 1.65 -7.12 -14.39
C CYS A 15 1.16 -5.72 -14.03
N VAL A 16 0.20 -5.16 -14.79
CA VAL A 16 -0.41 -3.85 -14.51
C VAL A 16 -1.15 -3.87 -13.17
N THR A 17 -1.91 -4.93 -12.88
CA THR A 17 -2.61 -5.08 -11.60
C THR A 17 -1.63 -5.13 -10.42
N LEU A 18 -0.55 -5.88 -10.54
CA LEU A 18 0.50 -5.98 -9.52
C LEU A 18 1.25 -4.66 -9.35
N LEU A 19 1.56 -3.96 -10.45
CA LEU A 19 2.20 -2.64 -10.42
C LEU A 19 1.31 -1.64 -9.70
N LEU A 20 0.02 -1.56 -10.05
CA LEU A 20 -0.97 -0.72 -9.37
C LEU A 20 -1.09 -1.09 -7.91
N PHE A 21 -1.24 -2.38 -7.58
CA PHE A 21 -1.33 -2.83 -6.20
C PHE A 21 -0.06 -2.52 -5.42
N THR A 22 1.12 -2.68 -6.02
CA THR A 22 2.41 -2.33 -5.41
C THR A 22 2.55 -0.83 -5.25
N TRP A 23 2.11 -0.01 -6.21
CA TRP A 23 2.12 1.44 -6.11
C TRP A 23 1.13 1.96 -5.08
N ILE A 24 -0.08 1.40 -5.06
CA ILE A 24 -1.09 1.67 -4.04
C ILE A 24 -0.53 1.22 -2.70
N THR A 25 0.05 0.04 -2.59
CA THR A 25 0.63 -0.47 -1.34
C THR A 25 1.86 0.33 -0.94
N ARG A 26 2.70 0.82 -1.86
CA ARG A 26 3.93 1.57 -1.57
C ARG A 26 3.67 3.05 -1.32
N GLY A 27 2.72 3.65 -2.04
CA GLY A 27 2.21 5.00 -1.84
C GLY A 27 1.27 5.07 -0.64
N SER A 28 0.49 4.02 -0.39
CA SER A 28 -0.22 3.79 0.86
C SER A 28 0.78 3.47 1.95
N LEU A 29 1.82 2.67 1.80
CA LEU A 29 2.86 2.52 2.83
C LEU A 29 3.53 3.88 3.08
N CYS A 30 3.88 4.68 2.08
CA CYS A 30 4.36 6.03 2.34
C CYS A 30 3.30 6.92 3.05
N LYS A 31 2.02 6.89 2.67
CA LYS A 31 0.95 7.72 3.30
C LYS A 31 0.33 7.16 4.59
N LEU A 32 0.39 5.86 4.78
CA LEU A 32 -0.23 5.01 5.81
C LEU A 32 0.84 4.57 6.81
N HIS A 33 2.14 4.58 6.47
CA HIS A 33 3.24 4.59 7.45
C HIS A 33 3.41 6.01 8.02
N ILE A 34 3.17 7.06 7.23
CA ILE A 34 3.07 8.43 7.77
C ILE A 34 1.81 8.59 8.63
N LYS A 35 0.66 8.01 8.25
CA LYS A 35 -0.54 8.02 9.11
C LYS A 35 -0.51 7.02 10.26
N ARG A 36 0.00 5.78 10.13
CA ARG A 36 0.20 4.87 11.27
C ARG A 36 1.25 5.46 12.18
N GLY A 37 2.48 5.67 11.73
CA GLY A 37 3.56 6.21 12.56
C GLY A 37 3.24 7.50 13.32
N ASN A 38 2.36 8.37 12.81
CA ASN A 38 1.92 9.57 13.56
C ASN A 38 0.65 9.35 14.41
N THR A 39 -0.20 8.37 14.11
CA THR A 39 -1.45 8.13 14.87
C THR A 39 -1.24 7.15 16.03
N GLU A 40 -0.34 6.17 15.92
CA GLU A 40 0.00 5.26 17.03
C GLU A 40 0.92 5.97 18.04
N VAL A 41 1.84 6.84 17.59
CA VAL A 41 2.68 7.64 18.49
C VAL A 41 1.88 8.76 19.17
N ALA A 42 0.90 9.38 18.50
CA ALA A 42 0.01 10.36 19.15
C ALA A 42 -0.86 9.73 20.25
N VAL A 43 -1.31 8.48 20.07
CA VAL A 43 -2.08 7.77 21.11
C VAL A 43 -1.21 7.38 22.30
N ILE A 44 0.04 6.96 22.07
CA ILE A 44 1.00 6.67 23.16
C ILE A 44 1.43 7.95 23.88
N MET A 45 1.70 9.04 23.16
CA MET A 45 2.09 10.33 23.77
C MET A 45 0.95 11.01 24.54
N ALA A 46 -0.32 10.80 24.15
CA ALA A 46 -1.46 11.33 24.89
C ALA A 46 -1.72 10.58 26.20
N TYR A 47 -1.37 9.29 26.28
CA TYR A 47 -1.55 8.49 27.48
C TYR A 47 -0.58 8.87 28.61
N GLU A 48 0.67 9.22 28.27
CA GLU A 48 1.69 9.65 29.25
C GLU A 48 1.47 11.10 29.77
N SER A 49 0.64 11.91 29.11
CA SER A 49 0.42 13.31 29.50
C SER A 49 -0.70 13.50 30.54
N ASN A 50 -1.42 12.44 30.93
CA ASN A 50 -2.54 12.50 31.88
C ASN A 50 -2.31 11.52 33.05
N ASN A 51 -1.16 11.63 33.71
CA ASN A 51 -0.96 11.05 35.03
C ASN A 51 -0.11 12.00 35.87
N ARG A 52 -0.70 13.15 36.20
CA ARG A 52 -0.24 14.07 37.24
C ARG A 52 -1.27 14.11 38.35
#